data_AF-A0A9J6CXB0-F1
#
_entry.id   AF-A0A9J6CXB0-F1
#
_cell.length_a   1.000
_cell.length_b   1.000
_cell.length_c   1.000
_cell.angle_alpha   90.00
_cell.angle_beta   90.00
_cell.angle_gamma   90.00
#
_symmetry.space_group_name_H-M   'P 1'
#
loop_
_entity.id
_entity.type
_entity.pdbx_description
1 polymer ?
#
loop_
_entity_poly.entity_id
_entity_poly.type
_entity_poly.pdbx_seq_one_letter_code
_entity_poly.pdbx_strand_id
1 'polypeptide(L)'
;MAGSSRAVTVADAGLGCSCTSLPKHCRLILPPLPSGERLRRTLILHCDIAARPYGINDFREPPKELGIIQEESGIGAYQMSHVWILDMKTDEAKKTLLNAGLLSVKDRPCIVVDPERQEVRLILH
;
A
#
# COMPACT_ATOMS: atom_id res chain seq x y z
N MET A 1 -23.08 30.71 31.18
CA MET A 1 -21.74 30.08 31.06
C MET A 1 -21.41 30.01 29.59
N ALA A 2 -20.34 30.70 29.16
CA ALA A 2 -20.00 30.87 27.75
C ALA A 2 -19.40 29.57 27.18
N GLY A 3 -20.00 29.05 26.11
CA GLY A 3 -19.49 27.92 25.36
C GLY A 3 -18.29 28.34 24.51
N SER A 4 -17.19 27.60 24.64
CA SER A 4 -16.02 27.72 23.77
C SER A 4 -16.09 26.60 22.73
N SER A 5 -16.50 26.96 21.52
CA SER A 5 -16.44 26.09 20.34
C SER A 5 -14.99 26.07 19.86
N ARG A 6 -14.25 25.00 20.19
CA ARG A 6 -12.92 24.77 19.64
C ARG A 6 -13.07 24.20 18.24
N ALA A 7 -12.65 24.97 17.25
CA ALA A 7 -12.47 24.53 15.88
C ALA A 7 -11.54 23.32 15.85
N VAL A 8 -12.05 22.19 15.37
CA VAL A 8 -11.24 21.01 15.04
C VAL A 8 -10.84 21.15 13.57
N THR A 9 -9.55 21.39 13.34
CA THR A 9 -8.95 21.30 12.02
C THR A 9 -9.00 19.83 11.59
N VAL A 10 -9.98 19.48 10.76
CA VAL A 10 -10.03 18.15 10.12
C VAL A 10 -9.03 18.19 8.98
N ALA A 11 -7.79 17.80 9.26
CA ALA A 11 -6.90 17.34 8.22
C ALA A 11 -7.50 16.08 7.62
N ASP A 12 -7.56 16.04 6.29
CA ASP A 12 -8.18 15.01 5.43
C ASP A 12 -7.41 13.68 5.47
N ALA A 13 -7.17 13.16 6.69
CA ALA A 13 -6.57 11.87 6.93
C ALA A 13 -7.70 10.83 6.99
N GLY A 14 -7.86 10.11 5.88
CA GLY A 14 -8.87 9.08 5.67
C GLY A 14 -9.13 8.23 6.91
N LEU A 15 -10.38 8.28 7.37
CA LEU A 15 -10.91 7.41 8.40
C LEU A 15 -10.72 5.96 7.97
N GLY A 16 -9.94 5.19 8.73
CA GLY A 16 -9.83 3.75 8.54
C GLY A 16 -11.23 3.12 8.56
N CYS A 17 -11.58 2.38 7.51
CA CYS A 17 -12.85 1.68 7.45
C CYS A 17 -12.87 0.60 8.54
N SER A 18 -13.88 0.64 9.42
CA SER A 18 -14.14 -0.45 10.35
C SER A 18 -15.14 -1.43 9.72
N CYS A 19 -14.70 -2.67 9.53
CA CYS A 19 -15.54 -3.76 9.03
C CYS A 19 -16.43 -4.25 10.19
N THR A 20 -17.72 -3.95 10.17
CA THR A 20 -18.68 -4.33 11.23
C THR A 20 -19.12 -5.80 11.22
N SER A 21 -18.60 -6.62 10.30
CA SER A 21 -19.00 -8.02 10.13
C SER A 21 -18.11 -9.05 10.85
N LEU A 22 -17.14 -8.63 11.66
CA LEU A 22 -16.29 -9.54 12.43
C LEU A 22 -16.91 -9.89 13.80
N PRO A 23 -16.68 -11.10 14.34
CA PRO A 23 -17.07 -11.47 15.69
C PRO A 23 -16.58 -10.42 16.71
N LYS A 24 -17.42 -10.10 17.71
CA LYS A 24 -17.23 -9.00 18.69
C LYS A 24 -15.90 -8.98 19.46
N HIS A 25 -15.05 -10.01 19.32
CA HIS A 25 -13.76 -10.14 19.99
C HIS A 25 -12.55 -9.76 19.12
N CYS A 26 -12.72 -9.44 17.84
CA CYS A 26 -11.61 -9.07 16.96
C CYS A 26 -11.75 -7.61 16.51
N ARG A 27 -11.09 -6.69 17.21
CA ARG A 27 -11.03 -5.27 16.84
C ARG A 27 -9.76 -5.03 16.02
N LEU A 28 -9.85 -5.22 14.71
CA LEU A 28 -8.75 -4.92 13.79
C LEU A 28 -8.78 -3.44 13.43
N ILE A 29 -7.71 -2.72 13.75
CA ILE A 29 -7.49 -1.36 13.25
C ILE A 29 -6.72 -1.50 11.96
N LEU A 30 -7.40 -1.30 10.83
CA LEU A 30 -6.72 -1.19 9.56
C LEU A 30 -5.92 0.13 9.54
N PRO A 31 -4.69 0.11 9.03
CA PRO A 31 -3.99 1.36 8.80
C PRO A 31 -4.77 2.21 7.79
N PRO A 32 -4.59 3.55 7.81
CA PRO A 32 -5.29 4.44 6.90
C PRO A 32 -4.85 4.13 5.47
N LEU A 33 -5.65 3.37 4.73
CA LEU A 33 -5.40 3.11 3.32
C LEU A 33 -5.72 4.39 2.54
N PRO A 34 -4.95 4.73 1.50
CA PRO A 34 -5.35 5.79 0.60
C PRO A 34 -6.75 5.50 0.07
N SER A 35 -7.57 6.53 -0.05
CA SER A 35 -8.98 6.41 -0.46
C SER A 35 -9.28 7.29 -1.66
N GLY A 36 -10.39 7.03 -2.34
CA GLY A 36 -10.81 7.75 -3.53
C GLY A 36 -10.02 7.36 -4.79
N GLU A 37 -9.98 8.25 -5.78
CA GLU A 37 -9.42 8.00 -7.11
C GLU A 37 -7.93 7.60 -7.08
N ARG A 38 -7.20 8.04 -6.04
CA ARG A 38 -5.79 7.68 -5.85
C ARG A 38 -5.60 6.17 -5.66
N LEU A 39 -6.53 5.52 -4.96
CA LEU A 39 -6.47 4.08 -4.69
C LEU A 39 -6.48 3.24 -5.96
N ARG A 40 -7.16 3.70 -7.02
CA ARG A 40 -7.21 3.00 -8.32
C ARG A 40 -5.84 2.73 -8.89
N ARG A 41 -4.87 3.60 -8.61
CA ARG A 41 -3.50 3.52 -9.12
C ARG A 41 -2.46 3.22 -8.06
N THR A 42 -2.91 2.91 -6.85
CA THR A 42 -2.04 2.53 -5.74
C THR A 42 -1.86 1.01 -5.71
N LEU A 43 -0.64 0.60 -5.36
CA LEU A 43 -0.25 -0.77 -5.05
C LEU A 43 0.39 -0.82 -3.67
N ILE A 44 0.22 -1.94 -2.99
CA ILE A 44 0.93 -2.25 -1.76
C ILE A 44 2.04 -3.24 -2.09
N LEU A 45 3.26 -2.88 -1.73
CA LEU A 45 4.44 -3.74 -1.82
C LEU A 45 4.71 -4.33 -0.43
N HIS A 46 4.53 -5.64 -0.30
CA HIS A 46 4.80 -6.34 0.94
C HIS A 46 6.12 -7.10 0.84
N CYS A 47 7.15 -6.60 1.51
CA CYS A 47 8.51 -7.11 1.41
C CYS A 47 8.85 -8.09 2.54
N ASP A 48 9.87 -8.92 2.33
CA ASP A 48 10.42 -9.79 3.36
C ASP A 48 10.96 -8.98 4.54
N ILE A 49 10.50 -9.33 5.74
CA ILE A 49 10.86 -8.72 7.01
C ILE A 49 12.36 -8.86 7.32
N ALA A 50 13.02 -9.91 6.80
CA ALA A 50 14.43 -10.21 7.04
C ALA A 50 15.41 -9.23 6.36
N ALA A 51 15.00 -8.56 5.29
CA ALA A 51 15.86 -7.64 4.53
C ALA A 51 15.75 -6.17 4.99
N ARG A 52 15.04 -5.89 6.09
CA ARG A 52 14.94 -4.54 6.64
C ARG A 52 16.33 -4.00 7.08
N PRO A 53 16.55 -2.68 7.02
CA PRO A 53 15.63 -1.65 6.54
C PRO A 53 15.59 -1.58 5.00
N TYR A 54 14.43 -1.17 4.48
CA TYR A 54 14.27 -0.82 3.07
C TYR A 54 14.34 0.70 2.90
N GLY A 55 14.93 1.13 1.79
CA GLY A 55 14.96 2.52 1.34
C GLY A 55 14.22 2.67 0.01
N ILE A 56 13.91 3.91 -0.35
CA ILE A 56 13.19 4.24 -1.58
C ILE A 56 13.90 3.72 -2.84
N ASN A 57 15.23 3.71 -2.84
CA ASN A 57 16.02 3.29 -4.00
C ASN A 57 15.94 1.79 -4.27
N ASP A 58 15.64 0.98 -3.25
CA ASP A 58 15.56 -0.49 -3.38
C ASP A 58 14.40 -0.92 -4.31
N PHE A 59 13.42 -0.05 -4.52
CA PHE A 59 12.21 -0.32 -5.29
C PHE A 59 12.27 0.16 -6.74
N ARG A 60 13.38 0.76 -7.17
CA ARG A 60 13.51 1.30 -8.54
C ARG A 60 13.83 0.22 -9.56
N GLU A 61 14.50 -0.84 -9.16
CA GLU A 61 14.93 -1.90 -10.06
C GLU A 61 13.75 -2.67 -10.68
N PRO A 62 12.75 -3.16 -9.91
CA PRO A 62 11.68 -3.96 -10.50
C PRO A 62 10.83 -3.20 -11.55
N PRO A 63 10.39 -1.95 -11.30
CA PRO A 63 9.70 -1.15 -12.33
C PRO A 63 10.58 -0.84 -13.55
N LYS A 64 11.91 -0.73 -13.37
CA LYS A 64 12.86 -0.50 -14.46
C LYS A 64 12.98 -1.71 -15.37
N GLU A 65 13.07 -2.90 -14.80
CA GLU A 65 13.10 -4.17 -15.55
C GLU A 65 11.81 -4.39 -16.35
N LEU A 66 10.67 -3.95 -15.79
CA LEU A 66 9.38 -3.98 -16.45
C LEU A 66 9.16 -2.81 -17.44
N GLY A 67 10.11 -1.89 -17.58
CA GLY A 67 10.03 -0.75 -18.50
C GLY A 67 9.02 0.35 -18.10
N ILE A 68 8.54 0.33 -16.85
CA ILE A 68 7.47 1.21 -16.34
C ILE A 68 7.96 2.19 -15.26
N ILE A 69 9.28 2.33 -15.05
CA ILE A 69 9.83 3.24 -14.04
C ILE A 69 9.35 4.69 -14.20
N GLN A 70 9.08 5.13 -15.43
CA GLN A 70 8.57 6.48 -15.71
C GLN A 70 7.10 6.67 -15.26
N GLU A 71 6.39 5.58 -15.04
CA GLU A 71 5.00 5.55 -14.60
C GLU A 71 4.87 5.61 -13.07
N GLU A 72 5.98 5.59 -12.33
CA GLU A 72 6.00 5.85 -10.89
C GLU A 72 5.58 7.32 -10.64
N SER A 73 4.49 7.49 -9.89
CA SER A 73 4.03 8.80 -9.41
C SER A 73 4.54 9.12 -8.01
N GLY A 74 4.83 8.10 -7.21
CA GLY A 74 5.39 8.25 -5.88
C GLY A 74 5.47 6.92 -5.15
N ILE A 75 6.36 6.85 -4.17
CA ILE A 75 6.54 5.67 -3.35
C ILE A 75 6.87 6.10 -1.92
N GLY A 76 6.31 5.39 -0.94
CA GLY A 76 6.47 5.74 0.47
C GLY A 76 6.37 4.55 1.39
N ALA A 77 7.14 4.61 2.48
CA ALA A 77 7.02 3.64 3.56
C ALA A 77 5.63 3.80 4.20
N TYR A 78 4.94 2.68 4.38
CA TYR A 78 3.58 2.67 4.92
C TYR A 78 3.55 2.12 6.34
N GLN A 79 4.04 0.90 6.53
CA GLN A 79 4.08 0.26 7.85
C GLN A 79 5.33 -0.59 8.07
N MET A 80 5.81 -0.56 9.31
CA MET A 80 6.81 -1.49 9.87
C MET A 80 8.10 -1.65 9.02
N SER A 81 8.41 -0.63 8.21
CA SER A 81 9.54 -0.56 7.26
C SER A 81 9.60 -1.63 6.18
N HIS A 82 8.59 -2.51 6.04
CA HIS A 82 8.55 -3.57 5.01
C HIS A 82 7.28 -3.54 4.17
N VAL A 83 6.29 -2.73 4.54
CA VAL A 83 5.11 -2.46 3.72
C VAL A 83 5.26 -1.07 3.13
N TRP A 84 5.19 -0.99 1.80
CA TRP A 84 5.35 0.23 1.04
C TRP A 84 4.14 0.47 0.15
N ILE A 85 3.83 1.73 -0.08
CA ILE A 85 2.81 2.18 -1.03
C ILE A 85 3.52 2.69 -2.27
N LEU A 86 3.08 2.19 -3.42
CA LEU A 86 3.53 2.63 -4.73
C LEU A 86 2.33 3.20 -5.50
N ASP A 87 2.41 4.47 -5.86
CA ASP A 87 1.43 5.16 -6.69
C ASP A 87 1.90 5.19 -8.14
N MET A 88 1.03 4.76 -9.05
CA MET A 88 1.27 4.76 -10.49
C MET A 88 0.54 5.93 -11.18
N LYS A 89 1.06 6.39 -12.31
CA LYS A 89 0.41 7.42 -13.13
C LYS A 89 -0.77 6.86 -13.93
N THR A 90 -0.64 5.63 -14.39
CA THR A 90 -1.58 4.96 -15.31
C THR A 90 -2.06 3.61 -14.76
N ASP A 91 -3.27 3.22 -15.14
CA ASP A 91 -3.86 1.95 -14.72
C ASP A 91 -3.18 0.76 -15.43
N GLU A 92 -2.65 0.98 -16.64
CA GLU A 92 -1.89 0.01 -17.41
C GLU A 92 -0.61 -0.40 -16.67
N ALA A 93 0.13 0.58 -16.14
CA ALA A 93 1.37 0.30 -15.41
C ALA A 93 1.10 -0.45 -14.09
N LYS A 94 0.01 -0.11 -13.39
CA LYS A 94 -0.47 -0.88 -12.23
C LYS A 94 -0.72 -2.35 -12.60
N LYS A 95 -1.44 -2.60 -13.71
CA LYS A 95 -1.73 -3.97 -14.18
C LYS A 95 -0.47 -4.73 -14.55
N THR A 96 0.51 -4.08 -15.17
CA THR A 96 1.80 -4.70 -15.50
C THR A 96 2.53 -5.20 -14.24
N LEU A 97 2.58 -4.38 -13.18
CA LEU A 97 3.14 -4.78 -11.88
C LEU A 97 2.37 -5.91 -11.21
N LEU A 98 1.04 -5.85 -11.24
CA LEU A 98 0.20 -6.92 -10.67
C LEU A 98 0.36 -8.24 -11.40
N ASN A 99 0.52 -8.21 -12.73
CA ASN A 99 0.75 -9.39 -13.53
C ASN A 99 2.13 -10.01 -13.28
N ALA A 100 3.13 -9.21 -12.89
CA ALA A 100 4.40 -9.75 -12.42
C ALA A 100 4.23 -10.52 -11.10
N GLY A 101 3.35 -10.05 -10.21
CA GLY A 101 2.88 -10.74 -9.00
C GLY A 101 3.89 -10.79 -7.86
N LEU A 102 5.08 -11.32 -8.14
CA LEU A 102 6.21 -11.41 -7.23
C LEU A 102 7.41 -10.67 -7.81
N LEU A 103 7.89 -9.65 -7.10
CA LEU A 103 9.07 -8.88 -7.45
C LEU A 103 10.26 -9.32 -6.59
N SER A 104 11.48 -9.08 -7.09
CA SER A 104 12.70 -9.21 -6.30
C SER A 104 13.12 -7.83 -5.81
N VAL A 105 13.16 -7.62 -4.49
CA VAL A 105 13.66 -6.39 -3.87
C VAL A 105 14.75 -6.79 -2.89
N LYS A 106 16.00 -6.32 -3.09
CA LYS A 106 17.19 -6.76 -2.33
C LYS A 106 17.36 -8.28 -2.33
N ASP A 107 17.18 -8.91 -3.49
CA ASP A 107 17.24 -10.37 -3.69
C ASP A 107 16.25 -11.17 -2.82
N ARG A 108 15.16 -10.53 -2.38
CA ARG A 108 14.11 -11.14 -1.56
C ARG A 108 12.74 -11.00 -2.21
N PRO A 109 11.82 -11.94 -1.96
CA PRO A 109 10.48 -11.87 -2.48
C PRO A 109 9.73 -10.63 -1.95
N CYS A 110 9.10 -9.91 -2.86
CA CYS A 110 8.21 -8.79 -2.58
C CYS A 110 6.87 -9.03 -3.28
N ILE A 111 5.81 -9.15 -2.50
CA ILE A 111 4.47 -9.44 -3.01
C ILE A 111 3.79 -8.12 -3.39
N VAL A 112 3.24 -8.07 -4.61
CA VAL A 112 2.45 -6.93 -5.07
C VAL A 112 0.97 -7.20 -4.78
N VAL A 113 0.35 -6.32 -4.00
CA VAL A 113 -1.05 -6.42 -3.61
C VAL A 113 -1.82 -5.23 -4.16
N ASP A 114 -2.94 -5.53 -4.83
CA ASP A 114 -3.93 -4.52 -5.23
C ASP A 114 -4.85 -4.23 -4.04
N PRO A 115 -4.81 -3.03 -3.43
CA PRO A 115 -5.69 -2.71 -2.32
C PRO A 115 -7.17 -2.63 -2.71
N GLU A 116 -7.50 -2.51 -4.01
CA GLU A 116 -8.89 -2.60 -4.49
C GLU A 116 -9.40 -4.05 -4.51
N ARG A 117 -8.49 -5.03 -4.62
CA ARG A 117 -8.82 -6.45 -4.57
C ARG A 117 -8.71 -6.93 -3.12
N GLN A 118 -9.82 -6.92 -2.40
CA GLN A 118 -9.91 -7.35 -0.99
C GLN A 118 -9.59 -8.84 -0.73
N GLU A 119 -9.26 -9.63 -1.74
CA GLU A 119 -8.82 -11.03 -1.58
C GLU A 119 -7.47 -11.28 -2.27
N VAL A 120 -6.46 -11.64 -1.46
CA VAL A 120 -5.21 -12.24 -1.93
C VAL A 120 -5.23 -13.71 -1.55
N ARG A 121 -5.16 -14.61 -2.53
CA ARG A 121 -5.06 -16.05 -2.28
C ARG A 121 -3.59 -16.45 -2.19
N LEU A 122 -3.10 -16.63 -0.96
CA LEU A 122 -1.78 -17.21 -0.70
C LEU A 122 -1.93 -18.72 -0.58
N ILE A 123 -1.27 -19.48 -1.45
CA ILE A 123 -1.14 -20.93 -1.31
C ILE A 123 0.10 -21.18 -0.47
N LEU A 124 -0.10 -21.54 0.80
CA LEU A 124 0.96 -22.05 1.66
C LEU A 124 1.14 -23.53 1.35
N HIS A 125 2.34 -23.90 0.88
CA HIS A 125 2.78 -25.28 0.75
C HIS A 125 3.47 -25.75 2.03
#